data_AF-A0A4Q1ER72-F1
#
_entry.id   AF-A0A4Q1ER72-F1
#
_cell.length_a   1.000
_cell.length_b   1.000
_cell.length_c   1.000
_cell.angle_alpha   90.00
_cell.angle_beta   90.00
_cell.angle_gamma   90.00
#
_symmetry.space_group_name_H-M   'P 1'
#
loop_
_entity.id
_entity.type
_entity.pdbx_description
1 polymer ?
#
loop_
_entity_poly.entity_id
_entity_poly.type
_entity_poly.pdbx_seq_one_letter_code
_entity_poly.pdbx_strand_id
1 'polypeptide(L)'
;MRKIVILFFILSFATYNSQLKLGKYMNICYVTDAPSSILLLQKNSNFLLIYPGSVEQFSGVWTVKKDTLFLTSQYHSALGKNDSISINKKEYFLIKRKKLIPVQNGKCFLILKK
;
A
#
# COMPACT_ATOMS: atom_id res chain seq x y z
N MET A 1 -15.34 3.86 -54.53
CA MET A 1 -14.07 4.48 -54.11
C MET A 1 -14.07 4.60 -52.59
N ARG A 2 -13.12 3.93 -51.94
CA ARG A 2 -12.96 3.79 -50.50
C ARG A 2 -12.66 5.15 -49.86
N LYS A 3 -13.48 5.61 -48.91
CA LYS A 3 -13.13 6.70 -48.01
C LYS A 3 -13.36 6.26 -46.56
N ILE A 4 -12.33 5.59 -46.07
CA ILE A 4 -11.72 5.74 -44.74
C ILE A 4 -12.73 6.10 -43.64
N VAL A 5 -13.34 5.06 -43.07
CA VAL A 5 -13.88 5.13 -41.71
C VAL A 5 -12.66 5.26 -40.80
N ILE A 6 -12.32 6.50 -40.45
CA ILE A 6 -11.34 6.80 -39.41
C ILE A 6 -12.00 6.35 -38.11
N LEU A 7 -11.81 5.07 -37.80
CA LEU A 7 -12.04 4.53 -36.48
C LEU A 7 -11.04 5.27 -35.59
N PHE A 8 -11.52 6.33 -34.94
CA PHE A 8 -10.88 6.91 -33.77
C PHE A 8 -10.84 5.80 -32.71
N PHE A 9 -9.88 4.89 -32.85
CA PHE A 9 -9.25 4.20 -31.74
C PHE A 9 -8.58 5.32 -30.93
N ILE A 10 -9.41 6.06 -30.19
CA ILE A 10 -8.99 6.67 -28.95
C ILE A 10 -8.73 5.45 -28.07
N LEU A 11 -7.55 4.84 -28.30
CA LEU A 11 -6.74 4.22 -27.28
C LEU A 11 -6.65 5.27 -26.20
N SER A 12 -7.69 5.24 -25.36
CA SER A 12 -7.73 5.79 -24.04
C SER A 12 -6.66 5.00 -23.30
N PHE A 13 -5.40 5.36 -23.55
CA PHE A 13 -4.37 5.40 -22.54
C PHE A 13 -4.87 6.42 -21.50
N ALA A 14 -5.95 6.04 -20.81
CA ALA A 14 -6.17 6.47 -19.47
C ALA A 14 -4.91 6.03 -18.76
N THR A 15 -3.95 6.96 -18.65
CA THR A 15 -2.93 6.92 -17.62
C THR A 15 -3.70 6.86 -16.32
N TYR A 16 -4.06 5.64 -15.93
CA TYR A 16 -4.84 5.36 -14.75
C TYR A 16 -3.85 5.51 -13.60
N ASN A 17 -3.48 6.76 -13.32
CA ASN A 17 -2.72 7.14 -12.16
C ASN A 17 -3.53 6.62 -10.99
N SER A 18 -3.12 5.48 -10.44
CA SER A 18 -3.73 4.94 -9.25
C SER A 18 -3.42 5.93 -8.13
N GLN A 19 -4.34 6.86 -7.92
CA GLN A 19 -4.24 7.82 -6.82
C GLN A 19 -4.40 7.02 -5.54
N LEU A 20 -3.27 6.81 -4.86
CA LEU A 20 -3.24 6.32 -3.49
C LEU A 20 -4.14 7.22 -2.64
N LYS A 21 -5.01 6.61 -1.83
CA LYS A 21 -5.92 7.33 -0.95
C LYS A 21 -5.46 7.21 0.49
N LEU A 22 -5.72 8.23 1.28
CA LEU A 22 -5.57 8.12 2.74
C LEU A 22 -6.64 7.15 3.28
N GLY A 23 -6.31 6.45 4.37
CA GLY A 23 -7.25 5.58 5.06
C GLY A 23 -6.67 4.23 5.49
N LYS A 24 -7.58 3.33 5.85
CA LYS A 24 -7.26 1.99 6.36
C LYS A 24 -7.18 0.98 5.24
N TYR A 25 -6.02 0.40 5.08
CA TYR A 25 -5.76 -0.70 4.18
C TYR A 25 -5.67 -2.00 4.98
N MET A 26 -6.37 -3.04 4.55
CA MET A 26 -6.32 -4.37 5.19
C MET A 26 -5.78 -5.39 4.21
N ASN A 27 -5.01 -6.34 4.72
CA ASN A 27 -4.47 -7.40 3.90
C ASN A 27 -5.54 -8.41 3.48
N ILE A 28 -5.35 -8.90 2.26
CA ILE A 28 -6.06 -10.05 1.69
C ILE A 28 -4.97 -10.98 1.18
N CYS A 29 -5.03 -12.23 1.60
CA CYS A 29 -4.10 -13.26 1.20
C CYS A 29 -4.87 -14.40 0.52
N TYR A 30 -4.20 -15.09 -0.40
CA TYR A 30 -4.77 -16.29 -1.03
C TYR A 30 -4.73 -17.54 -0.11
N VAL A 31 -4.10 -17.43 1.05
CA VAL A 31 -3.94 -18.49 2.05
C VAL A 31 -4.64 -18.07 3.34
N THR A 32 -5.40 -18.98 3.94
CA THR A 32 -6.25 -18.73 5.12
C THR A 32 -5.46 -18.43 6.38
N ASP A 33 -4.27 -19.03 6.54
CA ASP A 33 -3.46 -18.92 7.75
C ASP A 33 -2.42 -17.80 7.68
N ALA A 34 -2.53 -16.93 6.67
CA ALA A 34 -1.61 -15.82 6.53
C ALA A 34 -1.83 -14.77 7.63
N PRO A 35 -0.76 -14.22 8.21
CA PRO A 35 -0.89 -13.23 9.28
C PRO A 35 -1.62 -11.99 8.76
N SER A 36 -2.55 -11.48 9.55
CA SER A 36 -3.27 -10.25 9.22
C SER A 36 -2.37 -9.02 9.38
N SER A 37 -2.58 -8.02 8.52
CA SER A 37 -1.91 -6.73 8.65
C SER A 37 -2.82 -5.58 8.22
N ILE A 38 -2.66 -4.45 8.91
CA ILE A 38 -3.44 -3.24 8.70
C ILE A 38 -2.48 -2.08 8.50
N LEU A 39 -2.56 -1.42 7.35
CA LEU A 39 -1.80 -0.22 7.04
C LEU A 39 -2.73 1.00 7.08
N LEU A 40 -2.46 1.94 7.96
CA LEU A 40 -3.16 3.23 8.03
C LEU A 40 -2.28 4.29 7.37
N LEU A 41 -2.74 4.85 6.25
CA LEU A 41 -2.13 6.02 5.63
C LEU A 41 -2.83 7.28 6.14
N GLN A 42 -2.07 8.13 6.83
CA GLN A 42 -2.58 9.31 7.51
C GLN A 42 -2.16 10.59 6.78
N LYS A 43 -2.74 11.71 7.20
CA LYS A 43 -2.31 13.05 6.78
C LYS A 43 -0.85 13.29 7.14
N ASN A 44 -0.23 14.30 6.51
CA ASN A 44 1.17 14.68 6.74
C ASN A 44 2.19 13.57 6.44
N SER A 45 1.83 12.66 5.52
CA SER A 45 2.71 11.58 5.08
C SER A 45 3.11 10.60 6.19
N ASN A 46 2.31 10.48 7.26
CA ASN A 46 2.54 9.51 8.33
C ASN A 46 1.80 8.20 8.07
N PHE A 47 2.38 7.08 8.51
CA PHE A 47 1.69 5.79 8.49
C PHE A 47 1.76 5.07 9.85
N LEU A 48 0.82 4.14 10.03
CA LEU A 48 0.86 3.13 11.08
C LEU A 48 0.55 1.76 10.46
N LEU A 49 1.49 0.83 10.56
CA LEU A 49 1.35 -0.56 10.13
C LEU A 49 1.22 -1.43 11.38
N ILE A 50 0.16 -2.23 11.44
CA ILE A 50 -0.19 -3.04 12.60
C ILE A 50 -0.25 -4.50 12.17
N TYR A 51 0.34 -5.38 12.97
CA TYR A 51 0.25 -6.83 12.87
C TYR A 51 -0.55 -7.36 14.07
N PRO A 52 -1.89 -7.48 13.98
CA PRO A 52 -2.73 -7.80 15.13
C PRO A 52 -2.37 -9.13 15.80
N GLY A 53 -1.85 -10.11 15.03
CA GLY A 53 -1.46 -11.41 15.57
C GLY A 53 -0.24 -11.39 16.48
N SER A 54 0.69 -10.44 16.26
CA SER A 54 1.89 -10.27 17.11
C SER A 54 1.81 -9.03 18.01
N VAL A 55 0.75 -8.23 17.90
CA VAL A 55 0.59 -6.92 18.56
C VAL A 55 1.64 -5.88 18.13
N GLU A 56 2.52 -6.24 17.18
CA GLU A 56 3.58 -5.37 16.68
C GLU A 56 3.02 -4.23 15.82
N GLN A 57 3.66 -3.07 15.96
CA GLN A 57 3.30 -1.85 15.25
C GLN A 57 4.56 -1.14 14.76
N PHE A 58 4.49 -0.66 13.52
CA PHE A 58 5.50 0.15 12.89
C PHE A 58 4.90 1.49 12.50
N SER A 59 5.59 2.58 12.80
CA SER A 59 5.17 3.92 12.39
C SER A 59 6.33 4.71 11.81
N GLY A 60 5.98 5.70 10.99
CA GLY A 60 6.95 6.54 10.33
C GLY A 60 6.32 7.28 9.16
N VAL A 61 7.11 7.52 8.12
CA VAL A 61 6.71 8.34 6.98
C VAL A 61 6.55 7.51 5.71
N TRP A 62 5.62 7.93 4.85
CA TRP A 62 5.39 7.34 3.55
C TRP A 62 5.55 8.36 2.42
N THR A 63 5.92 7.87 1.25
CA THR A 63 5.96 8.67 0.02
C THR A 63 5.60 7.81 -1.18
N VAL A 64 5.14 8.43 -2.26
CA VAL A 64 4.83 7.74 -3.51
C VAL A 64 5.77 8.24 -4.59
N LYS A 65 6.42 7.32 -5.30
CA LYS A 65 7.18 7.62 -6.52
C LYS A 65 6.68 6.70 -7.62
N LYS A 66 6.13 7.29 -8.69
CA LYS A 66 5.46 6.56 -9.78
C LYS A 66 4.40 5.61 -9.20
N ASP A 67 4.48 4.31 -9.50
CA ASP A 67 3.55 3.28 -9.04
C ASP A 67 4.05 2.54 -7.80
N THR A 68 4.92 3.16 -7.00
CA THR A 68 5.47 2.53 -5.79
C THR A 68 5.24 3.40 -4.56
N LEU A 69 4.63 2.80 -3.55
CA LEU A 69 4.52 3.33 -2.20
C LEU A 69 5.76 2.88 -1.40
N PHE A 70 6.42 3.87 -0.80
CA PHE A 70 7.60 3.70 0.04
C PHE A 70 7.20 3.99 1.48
N LEU A 71 7.46 3.05 2.39
CA LEU A 71 7.32 3.24 3.82
C LEU A 71 8.72 3.28 4.45
N THR A 72 8.98 4.28 5.28
CA THR A 72 10.19 4.37 6.10
C THR A 72 9.76 4.38 7.56
N SER A 73 9.87 3.22 8.20
CA SER A 73 9.56 3.04 9.62
C SER A 73 10.65 3.69 10.45
N GLN A 74 10.22 4.55 11.36
CA GLN A 74 11.08 5.28 12.31
C GLN A 74 10.94 4.71 13.73
N TYR A 75 9.79 4.07 14.01
CA TYR A 75 9.50 3.48 15.30
C TYR A 75 8.90 2.08 15.13
N HIS A 76 9.27 1.19 16.05
CA HIS A 76 8.70 -0.14 16.22
C HIS A 76 8.25 -0.31 17.67
N SER A 77 7.09 -0.93 17.90
CA SER A 77 6.56 -1.20 19.24
C SER A 77 5.89 -2.57 19.24
N ALA A 78 6.19 -3.41 20.23
CA ALA A 78 5.57 -4.73 20.39
C ALA A 78 4.44 -4.75 21.45
N LEU A 79 4.51 -3.87 22.46
CA LEU A 79 3.56 -3.81 23.58
C LEU A 79 2.78 -2.48 23.66
N GLY A 80 2.81 -1.69 22.59
CA GLY A 80 2.16 -0.38 22.49
C GLY A 80 3.14 0.79 22.57
N LYS A 81 2.61 2.03 22.47
CA LYS A 81 3.42 3.25 22.27
C LYS A 81 4.50 3.50 23.32
N ASN A 82 4.32 2.98 24.54
CA ASN A 82 5.24 3.20 25.66
C ASN A 82 6.53 2.36 25.54
N ASP A 83 6.55 1.34 24.69
CA ASP A 83 7.69 0.46 24.43
C ASP A 83 8.21 0.63 23.00
N SER A 84 8.22 1.88 22.52
CA SER A 84 8.67 2.17 21.15
C SER A 84 10.19 2.33 21.08
N ILE A 85 10.80 1.58 20.17
CA ILE A 85 12.22 1.70 19.82
C ILE A 85 12.37 2.41 18.49
N SER A 86 13.42 3.22 18.35
CA SER A 86 13.75 3.84 17.07
C SER A 86 14.39 2.81 16.14
N ILE A 87 13.94 2.81 14.88
CA ILE A 87 14.42 1.90 13.83
C ILE A 87 14.53 2.65 12.50
N ASN A 88 15.18 2.03 11.51
CA ASN A 88 15.22 2.52 10.15
C ASN A 88 14.92 1.37 9.17
N LYS A 89 13.65 0.98 9.09
CA LYS A 89 13.19 -0.12 8.23
C LYS A 89 12.41 0.40 7.04
N LYS A 90 12.76 -0.06 5.84
CA LYS A 90 12.09 0.34 4.59
C LYS A 90 11.25 -0.79 4.03
N GLU A 91 10.03 -0.46 3.63
CA GLU A 91 9.12 -1.38 2.96
C GLU A 91 8.53 -0.73 1.70
N TYR A 92 8.19 -1.57 0.72
CA TYR A 92 7.79 -1.13 -0.60
C TYR A 92 6.56 -1.90 -1.09
N PHE A 93 5.60 -1.15 -1.64
CA PHE A 93 4.40 -1.71 -2.24
C PHE A 93 4.21 -1.19 -3.65
N LEU A 94 3.98 -2.09 -4.60
CA LEU A 94 3.52 -1.73 -5.92
C LEU A 94 2.04 -1.33 -5.85
N ILE A 95 1.74 -0.16 -6.37
CA ILE A 95 0.40 0.37 -6.48
C ILE A 95 -0.18 -0.13 -7.80
N LYS A 96 -1.11 -1.10 -7.74
CA LYS A 96 -1.84 -1.59 -8.92
C LYS A 96 -3.33 -1.46 -8.70
N ARG A 97 -3.97 -0.56 -9.45
CA ARG A 97 -5.42 -0.25 -9.35
C ARG A 97 -5.83 0.21 -7.95
N LYS A 98 -6.40 -0.66 -7.13
CA LYS A 98 -6.81 -0.38 -5.73
C LYS A 98 -6.05 -1.25 -4.72
N LYS A 99 -4.99 -1.91 -5.18
CA LYS A 99 -4.20 -2.87 -4.40
C LYS A 99 -2.80 -2.31 -4.15
N LEU A 100 -2.31 -2.54 -2.93
CA LEU A 100 -0.91 -2.37 -2.58
C LEU A 100 -0.29 -3.77 -2.48
N ILE A 101 0.60 -4.10 -3.40
CA ILE A 101 1.20 -5.43 -3.49
C ILE A 101 2.61 -5.34 -2.90
N PRO A 102 2.92 -6.05 -1.79
CA PRO A 102 4.27 -6.09 -1.24
C PRO A 102 5.23 -6.59 -2.31
N VAL A 103 6.36 -5.89 -2.51
CA VAL A 103 7.36 -6.29 -3.52
C VAL A 103 7.99 -7.64 -3.18
N GLN A 104 8.13 -7.95 -1.89
CA GLN A 104 8.78 -9.16 -1.38
C GLN A 104 7.85 -10.38 -1.39
N ASN A 105 6.52 -10.19 -1.40
CA ASN A 105 5.56 -11.28 -1.30
C ASN A 105 4.28 -10.97 -2.09
N GLY A 106 4.15 -11.61 -3.26
CA GLY A 106 2.99 -11.48 -4.13
C GLY A 106 1.74 -12.29 -3.71
N LYS A 107 1.81 -13.07 -2.62
CA LYS A 107 0.70 -13.92 -2.16
C LYS A 107 -0.37 -13.15 -1.37
N CYS A 108 -0.03 -11.94 -0.92
CA CYS A 108 -0.92 -11.04 -0.20
C CYS A 108 -0.92 -9.67 -0.86
N PHE A 109 -2.00 -8.92 -0.69
CA PHE A 109 -2.07 -7.52 -1.08
C PHE A 109 -2.98 -6.76 -0.12
N LEU A 110 -2.74 -5.47 0.05
CA LEU A 110 -3.60 -4.61 0.86
C LEU A 110 -4.65 -3.93 -0.01
N ILE A 111 -5.87 -3.81 0.49
CA ILE A 111 -6.94 -3.03 -0.14
C ILE A 111 -7.46 -1.96 0.82
N LEU A 112 -7.84 -0.81 0.28
CA LEU A 112 -8.52 0.23 1.05
C LEU A 112 -9.88 -0.29 1.51
N LYS A 113 -10.10 -0.29 2.82
CA LYS A 113 -11.42 -0.49 3.44
C LYS A 113 -12.07 0.88 3.63
N LYS A 114 -13.32 0.97 3.20
CA LYS A 114 -14.18 2.12 3.51
C LYS A 114 -14.62 2.06 4.95
#